data_AF-A0A943D219-F1
#
_entry.id   AF-A0A943D219-F1
#
_cell.length_a   1.000
_cell.length_b   1.000
_cell.length_c   1.000
_cell.angle_alpha   90.00
_cell.angle_beta   90.00
_cell.angle_gamma   90.00
#
_symmetry.space_group_name_H-M   'P 1'
#
loop_
_entity.id
_entity.type
_entity.pdbx_description
1 polymer ?
#
loop_
_entity_poly.entity_id
_entity_poly.type
_entity_poly.pdbx_seq_one_letter_code
_entity_poly.pdbx_strand_id
1 'polypeptide(L)'
;MQYNIQIMSKDEMTLFSTKDLAKDYIVISINDTGYNTVIYKNKHIVDRLKLWFDDIFLKEHEDEDLKLMIPTDAQKIKNFIDTYKNKINNIIVHCTAGISRSGAVGCALSRYLNGDDEYLLATGKYIPNKHVYKLMCEVLGLDYSEEMFKEKLRIRNKGNRSNLKGYGDYGIDLDNMFCDVIIKED
;
A
#
# COMPACT_ATOMS: atom_id res chain seq x y z
N MET A 1 -12.06 -10.78 15.73
CA MET A 1 -10.68 -11.14 15.36
C MET A 1 -10.05 -9.91 14.73
N GLN A 2 -8.93 -9.42 15.24
CA GLN A 2 -8.24 -8.26 14.67
C GLN A 2 -7.18 -8.74 13.66
N TYR A 3 -7.16 -8.14 12.48
CA TYR A 3 -6.22 -8.46 11.41
C TYR A 3 -4.99 -7.56 11.51
N ASN A 4 -3.81 -8.15 11.40
CA ASN A 4 -2.54 -7.47 11.35
C ASN A 4 -2.11 -7.31 9.89
N ILE A 5 -2.27 -6.10 9.36
CA ILE A 5 -1.93 -5.77 7.97
C ILE A 5 -0.59 -5.05 7.93
N GLN A 6 0.36 -5.64 7.22
CA GLN A 6 1.72 -5.12 7.09
C GLN A 6 1.98 -4.75 5.64
N ILE A 7 2.49 -3.53 5.43
CA ILE A 7 2.79 -3.00 4.11
C ILE A 7 4.32 -2.94 3.97
N MET A 8 4.84 -3.57 2.92
CA MET A 8 6.28 -3.74 2.71
C MET A 8 6.72 -3.34 1.31
N SER A 9 7.98 -2.93 1.18
CA SER A 9 8.69 -2.86 -0.10
C SER A 9 9.09 -4.26 -0.58
N LYS A 10 9.58 -4.34 -1.82
CA LYS A 10 10.13 -5.58 -2.39
C LYS A 10 11.29 -6.13 -1.55
N ASP A 11 12.18 -5.26 -1.10
CA ASP A 11 13.36 -5.66 -0.32
C ASP A 11 12.98 -6.09 1.09
N GLU A 12 12.06 -5.34 1.73
CA GLU A 12 11.50 -5.69 3.03
C GLU A 12 10.81 -7.07 2.97
N MET A 13 10.03 -7.35 1.92
CA MET A 13 9.39 -8.66 1.73
C MET A 13 10.40 -9.78 1.49
N THR A 14 11.40 -9.53 0.64
CA THR A 14 12.45 -10.51 0.34
C THR A 14 13.16 -10.91 1.63
N LEU A 15 13.59 -9.93 2.43
CA LEU A 15 14.21 -10.16 3.73
C LEU A 15 13.25 -10.85 4.70
N PHE A 16 11.99 -10.41 4.78
CA PHE A 16 10.97 -10.99 5.66
C PHE A 16 10.79 -12.49 5.41
N SER A 17 10.78 -12.90 4.14
CA SER A 17 10.59 -14.32 3.78
C SER A 17 11.70 -15.24 4.27
N THR A 18 12.89 -14.71 4.57
CA THR A 18 14.03 -15.47 5.12
C THR A 18 14.02 -15.60 6.64
N LYS A 19 13.18 -14.83 7.33
CA LYS A 19 13.16 -14.82 8.80
C LYS A 19 12.51 -16.09 9.34
N ASP A 20 12.91 -16.47 10.54
CA ASP A 20 12.16 -17.46 11.31
C ASP A 20 10.90 -16.82 11.86
N LEU A 21 9.76 -17.25 11.34
CA LEU A 21 8.44 -16.70 11.67
C LEU A 21 7.80 -17.58 12.73
N ALA A 22 7.07 -16.98 13.67
CA ALA A 22 6.34 -17.72 14.70
C ALA A 22 4.83 -17.85 14.40
N LYS A 23 4.34 -17.11 13.40
CA LYS A 23 2.93 -16.98 13.06
C LYS A 23 2.74 -17.24 11.58
N ASP A 24 1.54 -17.64 11.19
CA ASP A 24 1.19 -17.84 9.80
C ASP A 24 0.77 -16.53 9.13
N TYR A 25 1.20 -16.37 7.88
CA TYR A 25 1.00 -15.20 7.03
C TYR A 25 0.46 -15.59 5.67
N ILE A 26 -0.38 -14.73 5.11
CA ILE A 26 -0.69 -14.71 3.68
C ILE A 26 -0.08 -13.47 3.04
N VAL A 27 0.35 -13.61 1.78
CA VAL A 27 1.07 -12.54 1.07
C VAL A 27 0.33 -12.15 -0.20
N ILE A 28 0.08 -10.85 -0.37
CA ILE A 28 -0.35 -10.24 -1.62
C ILE A 28 0.85 -9.53 -2.23
N SER A 29 1.30 -10.06 -3.36
CA SER A 29 2.49 -9.64 -4.10
C SER A 29 2.08 -8.87 -5.35
N ILE A 30 2.23 -7.55 -5.30
CA ILE A 30 1.95 -6.66 -6.44
C ILE A 30 3.28 -6.34 -7.12
N ASN A 31 3.44 -6.75 -8.37
CA ASN A 31 4.68 -6.58 -9.12
C ASN A 31 4.47 -5.63 -10.30
N ASP A 32 5.55 -4.94 -10.68
CA ASP A 32 5.62 -4.23 -11.96
C ASP A 32 5.60 -5.22 -13.13
N THR A 33 5.11 -4.79 -14.27
CA THR A 33 5.11 -5.61 -15.50
C THR A 33 6.55 -5.97 -15.86
N GLY A 34 6.83 -7.27 -16.06
CA GLY A 34 8.17 -7.78 -16.37
C GLY A 34 9.10 -7.98 -15.16
N TYR A 35 8.73 -7.54 -13.96
CA TYR A 35 9.54 -7.73 -12.75
C TYR A 35 8.85 -8.66 -11.75
N ASN A 36 9.65 -9.40 -10.98
CA ASN A 36 9.14 -10.27 -9.93
C ASN A 36 9.88 -10.03 -8.62
N THR A 37 9.14 -10.07 -7.52
CA THR A 37 9.71 -10.17 -6.18
C THR A 37 10.07 -11.62 -5.87
N VAL A 38 11.29 -11.81 -5.37
CA VAL A 38 11.76 -13.10 -4.88
C VAL A 38 11.23 -13.28 -3.46
N ILE A 39 10.42 -14.31 -3.26
CA ILE A 39 9.91 -14.69 -1.93
C ILE A 39 10.43 -16.08 -1.65
N TYR A 40 11.31 -16.20 -0.65
CA TYR A 40 11.89 -17.47 -0.26
C TYR A 40 10.84 -18.38 0.38
N LYS A 41 11.04 -19.69 0.25
CA LYS A 41 10.14 -20.69 0.83
C LYS A 41 10.21 -20.59 2.36
N ASN A 42 9.08 -20.30 2.99
CA ASN A 42 8.93 -20.23 4.43
C ASN A 42 7.69 -21.03 4.85
N LYS A 43 7.81 -21.89 5.86
CA LYS A 43 6.73 -22.76 6.33
C LYS A 43 5.50 -21.98 6.83
N HIS A 44 5.72 -20.73 7.26
CA HIS A 44 4.70 -19.85 7.81
C HIS A 44 4.13 -18.87 6.79
N ILE A 45 4.67 -18.81 5.57
CA ILE A 45 3.99 -18.15 4.46
C ILE A 45 3.09 -19.20 3.82
N VAL A 46 1.84 -19.25 4.28
CA VAL A 46 0.89 -20.31 3.95
C VAL A 46 0.49 -20.24 2.48
N ASP A 47 0.22 -19.03 1.98
CA ASP A 47 -0.12 -18.82 0.58
C ASP A 47 0.27 -17.42 0.10
N ARG A 48 0.40 -17.28 -1.22
CA ARG A 48 0.76 -16.03 -1.89
C ARG A 48 -0.07 -15.81 -3.15
N LEU A 49 -0.65 -14.62 -3.27
CA LEU A 49 -1.25 -14.13 -4.50
C LEU A 49 -0.24 -13.26 -5.24
N LYS A 50 0.07 -13.58 -6.51
CA LYS A 50 0.90 -12.72 -7.37
C LYS A 50 0.02 -12.00 -8.39
N LEU A 51 0.23 -10.69 -8.49
CA LEU A 51 -0.44 -9.79 -9.41
C LEU A 51 0.60 -8.94 -10.13
N TRP A 52 0.27 -8.53 -11.35
CA TRP A 52 1.10 -7.67 -12.19
C TRP A 52 0.26 -6.51 -12.68
N PHE A 53 0.55 -5.32 -12.16
CA PHE A 53 0.04 -4.02 -12.59
C PHE A 53 0.94 -2.91 -12.06
N ASP A 54 1.12 -1.88 -12.87
CA ASP A 54 2.04 -0.78 -12.66
C ASP A 54 1.42 0.35 -11.83
N ASP A 55 2.26 1.24 -11.31
CA ASP A 55 1.85 2.31 -10.40
C ASP A 55 1.32 3.55 -11.14
N ILE A 56 0.26 3.35 -11.91
CA ILE A 56 -0.35 4.38 -12.75
C ILE A 56 -1.78 4.70 -12.29
N PHE A 57 -2.24 5.90 -12.62
CA PHE A 57 -3.53 6.45 -12.17
C PHE A 57 -4.46 6.87 -13.32
N LEU A 58 -3.94 6.95 -14.55
CA LEU A 58 -4.69 7.29 -15.76
C LEU A 58 -4.32 6.34 -16.90
N LYS A 59 -5.26 6.13 -17.82
CA LYS A 59 -5.03 5.43 -19.09
C LYS A 59 -4.17 6.23 -20.09
N GLU A 60 -3.73 7.44 -19.73
CA GLU A 60 -3.00 8.35 -20.61
C GLU A 60 -1.56 7.92 -20.89
N HIS A 61 -1.06 6.90 -20.19
CA HIS A 61 0.12 6.17 -20.64
C HIS A 61 -0.32 5.14 -21.68
N GLU A 62 -0.34 5.55 -22.96
CA GLU A 62 -0.46 4.66 -24.14
C GLU A 62 0.82 3.82 -24.37
N ASP A 63 1.67 3.67 -23.36
CA ASP A 63 2.76 2.70 -23.42
C ASP A 63 2.13 1.30 -23.36
N GLU A 64 2.23 0.56 -24.47
CA GLU A 64 1.72 -0.82 -24.60
C GLU A 64 2.23 -1.77 -23.50
N ASP A 65 3.34 -1.40 -22.84
CA ASP A 65 4.00 -2.17 -21.79
C ASP A 65 3.48 -1.89 -20.36
N LEU A 66 2.74 -0.81 -20.13
CA LEU A 66 2.23 -0.45 -18.80
C LEU A 66 0.83 -1.01 -18.56
N LYS A 67 0.66 -1.72 -17.45
CA LYS A 67 -0.58 -2.40 -17.11
C LYS A 67 -1.29 -1.71 -15.94
N LEU A 68 -2.44 -1.11 -16.21
CA LEU A 68 -3.32 -0.57 -15.18
C LEU A 68 -4.02 -1.69 -14.40
N MET A 69 -4.25 -1.48 -13.10
CA MET A 69 -5.10 -2.38 -12.32
C MET A 69 -6.53 -2.38 -12.89
N ILE A 70 -7.08 -3.57 -13.11
CA ILE A 70 -8.45 -3.76 -13.59
C ILE A 70 -9.34 -4.43 -12.53
N PRO A 71 -10.68 -4.34 -12.63
CA PRO A 71 -11.60 -4.90 -11.63
C PRO A 71 -11.38 -6.40 -11.36
N THR A 72 -10.98 -7.19 -12.36
CA THR A 72 -10.71 -8.61 -12.17
C THR A 72 -9.50 -8.88 -11.29
N ASP A 73 -8.50 -7.99 -11.26
CA ASP A 73 -7.36 -8.09 -10.34
C ASP A 73 -7.77 -7.76 -8.90
N ALA A 74 -8.62 -6.74 -8.68
CA ALA A 74 -9.23 -6.49 -7.38
C ALA A 74 -10.05 -7.69 -6.89
N GLN A 75 -10.82 -8.32 -7.79
CA GLN A 75 -11.62 -9.50 -7.45
C GLN A 75 -10.75 -10.69 -7.03
N LYS A 76 -9.59 -10.91 -7.66
CA LYS A 76 -8.63 -11.93 -7.22
C LYS A 76 -8.15 -11.66 -5.79
N ILE A 77 -7.84 -10.41 -5.45
CA ILE A 77 -7.44 -10.03 -4.08
C ILE A 77 -8.56 -10.35 -3.10
N LYS A 78 -9.80 -9.94 -3.39
CA LYS A 78 -10.95 -10.22 -2.53
C LYS A 78 -11.17 -11.71 -2.33
N ASN A 79 -11.18 -12.50 -3.41
CA ASN A 79 -11.38 -13.94 -3.34
C ASN A 79 -10.27 -14.64 -2.52
N PHE A 80 -9.02 -14.19 -2.69
CA PHE A 80 -7.90 -14.68 -1.91
C PHE A 80 -8.09 -14.39 -0.42
N ILE A 81 -8.46 -13.16 -0.06
CA ILE A 81 -8.72 -12.78 1.32
C ILE A 81 -9.90 -13.54 1.90
N ASP A 82 -11.01 -13.68 1.16
CA ASP A 82 -12.19 -14.42 1.59
C ASP A 82 -11.89 -15.90 1.89
N THR A 83 -10.91 -16.48 1.20
CA THR A 83 -10.46 -17.86 1.43
C THR A 83 -9.76 -18.04 2.80
N TYR A 84 -9.09 -17.00 3.28
CA TYR A 84 -8.19 -17.06 4.45
C TYR A 84 -8.66 -16.25 5.66
N LYS A 85 -9.61 -15.33 5.51
CA LYS A 85 -9.97 -14.36 6.55
C LYS A 85 -10.36 -15.02 7.89
N ASN A 86 -10.98 -16.20 7.86
CA ASN A 86 -11.35 -16.94 9.08
C ASN A 86 -10.25 -17.87 9.63
N LYS A 87 -9.06 -17.90 9.02
CA LYS A 87 -7.96 -18.83 9.34
C LYS A 87 -6.68 -18.11 9.72
N ILE A 88 -6.35 -17.03 9.01
CA ILE A 88 -5.08 -16.31 9.13
C ILE A 88 -5.38 -14.82 9.27
N ASN A 89 -4.89 -14.21 10.35
CA ASN A 89 -5.04 -12.78 10.60
C ASN A 89 -3.82 -11.93 10.21
N ASN A 90 -2.67 -12.54 9.90
CA ASN A 90 -1.49 -11.79 9.47
C ASN A 90 -1.44 -11.72 7.94
N ILE A 91 -1.52 -10.51 7.42
CA ILE A 91 -1.62 -10.24 5.98
C ILE A 91 -0.48 -9.30 5.62
N ILE A 92 0.34 -9.71 4.66
CA ILE A 92 1.39 -8.87 4.09
C ILE A 92 0.95 -8.43 2.71
N VAL A 93 1.02 -7.14 2.46
CA VAL A 93 0.80 -6.54 1.15
C VAL A 93 2.10 -5.84 0.76
N HIS A 94 2.70 -6.24 -0.36
CA HIS A 94 3.91 -5.58 -0.83
C HIS A 94 3.78 -5.14 -2.29
N CYS A 95 4.51 -4.08 -2.63
CA CYS A 95 4.80 -3.71 -4.00
C CYS A 95 6.30 -3.42 -4.13
N THR A 96 6.72 -2.67 -5.15
CA THR A 96 8.13 -2.32 -5.35
C THR A 96 8.63 -1.41 -4.21
N ALA A 97 8.07 -0.21 -4.06
CA ALA A 97 8.47 0.74 -3.02
C ALA A 97 7.79 0.52 -1.65
N GLY A 98 6.66 -0.20 -1.62
CA GLY A 98 5.89 -0.39 -0.38
C GLY A 98 5.09 0.83 0.09
N ILE A 99 4.76 1.74 -0.83
CA ILE A 99 4.17 3.06 -0.50
C ILE A 99 2.80 3.26 -1.16
N SER A 100 2.72 2.98 -2.47
CA SER A 100 1.60 3.44 -3.31
C SER A 100 0.55 2.36 -3.58
N ARG A 101 0.85 1.39 -4.45
CA ARG A 101 -0.06 0.25 -4.75
C ARG A 101 -0.35 -0.62 -3.53
N SER A 102 0.70 -1.03 -2.81
CA SER A 102 0.55 -1.81 -1.58
C SER A 102 -0.08 -0.99 -0.45
N GLY A 103 0.20 0.32 -0.40
CA GLY A 103 -0.48 1.30 0.46
C GLY A 103 -1.98 1.26 0.27
N ALA A 104 -2.43 1.40 -0.98
CA ALA A 104 -3.84 1.37 -1.35
C ALA A 104 -4.53 0.06 -1.01
N VAL A 105 -3.95 -1.08 -1.41
CA VAL A 105 -4.53 -2.40 -1.10
C VAL A 105 -4.55 -2.64 0.41
N GLY A 106 -3.47 -2.33 1.13
CA GLY A 106 -3.38 -2.49 2.58
C GLY A 106 -4.41 -1.66 3.34
N CYS A 107 -4.57 -0.37 3.00
CA CYS A 107 -5.58 0.50 3.60
C CYS A 107 -7.00 0.00 3.31
N ALA A 108 -7.30 -0.37 2.06
CA ALA A 108 -8.63 -0.88 1.70
C ALA A 108 -8.96 -2.19 2.45
N LEU A 109 -8.00 -3.11 2.55
CA LEU A 109 -8.18 -4.35 3.32
C LEU A 109 -8.34 -4.09 4.81
N SER A 110 -7.64 -3.09 5.36
CA SER A 110 -7.80 -2.71 6.76
C SER A 110 -9.21 -2.22 7.05
N ARG A 111 -9.77 -1.36 6.20
CA ARG A 111 -11.18 -0.96 6.32
C ARG A 111 -12.12 -2.15 6.23
N TYR A 112 -11.90 -3.04 5.27
CA TYR A 112 -12.75 -4.21 5.07
C TYR A 112 -12.73 -5.20 6.24
N LEU A 113 -11.56 -5.43 6.83
CA LEU A 113 -11.37 -6.49 7.83
C LEU A 113 -11.46 -5.98 9.27
N ASN A 114 -10.97 -4.77 9.53
CA ASN A 114 -10.89 -4.16 10.86
C ASN A 114 -11.89 -3.02 11.07
N GLY A 115 -12.48 -2.47 10.00
CA GLY A 115 -13.38 -1.32 10.05
C GLY A 115 -12.69 0.05 9.94
N ASP A 116 -11.36 0.12 10.09
CA ASP A 116 -10.57 1.35 9.91
C ASP A 116 -9.20 1.07 9.27
N ASP A 117 -8.61 2.13 8.69
CA ASP A 117 -7.25 2.19 8.14
C ASP A 117 -6.47 3.44 8.63
N GLU A 118 -6.99 4.15 9.62
CA GLU A 118 -6.39 5.40 10.10
C GLU A 118 -5.03 5.16 10.74
N TYR A 119 -4.85 4.05 11.46
CA TYR A 119 -3.57 3.69 12.05
C TYR A 119 -2.46 3.50 11.01
N LEU A 120 -2.80 3.02 9.80
CA LEU A 120 -1.85 2.89 8.69
C LEU A 120 -1.52 4.26 8.11
N LEU A 121 -2.53 5.09 7.87
CA LEU A 121 -2.37 6.42 7.28
C LEU A 121 -1.61 7.36 8.22
N ALA A 122 -1.89 7.31 9.52
CA ALA A 122 -1.25 8.12 10.55
C ALA A 122 0.26 7.88 10.68
N THR A 123 0.79 6.77 10.15
CA THR A 123 2.25 6.55 10.07
C THR A 123 2.95 7.59 9.18
N GLY A 124 2.23 8.20 8.24
CA GLY A 124 2.80 9.10 7.24
C GLY A 124 3.57 8.39 6.11
N LYS A 125 3.83 7.08 6.23
CA LYS A 125 4.69 6.29 5.32
C LYS A 125 4.06 6.05 3.94
N TYR A 126 2.74 5.91 3.89
CA TYR A 126 2.04 5.43 2.69
C TYR A 126 1.36 6.58 1.93
N ILE A 127 1.40 6.50 0.60
CA ILE A 127 0.72 7.43 -0.30
C ILE A 127 -0.14 6.57 -1.24
N PRO A 128 -1.32 6.09 -0.78
CA PRO A 128 -2.14 5.17 -1.54
C PRO A 128 -2.39 5.63 -2.99
N ASN A 129 -2.18 4.74 -3.96
CA ASN A 129 -2.62 4.98 -5.34
C ASN A 129 -4.15 5.08 -5.35
N LYS A 130 -4.67 6.22 -5.80
CA LYS A 130 -6.10 6.53 -5.81
C LYS A 130 -6.92 5.53 -6.65
N HIS A 131 -6.43 5.18 -7.84
CA HIS A 131 -7.13 4.25 -8.75
C HIS A 131 -7.24 2.85 -8.13
N VAL A 132 -6.12 2.34 -7.61
CA VAL A 132 -6.07 1.06 -6.90
C VAL A 132 -7.01 1.07 -5.69
N TYR A 133 -6.95 2.12 -4.88
CA TYR A 133 -7.77 2.23 -3.67
C TYR A 133 -9.27 2.27 -3.99
N LYS A 134 -9.66 3.03 -5.02
CA LYS A 134 -11.05 3.11 -5.49
C LYS A 134 -11.57 1.74 -5.95
N LEU A 135 -10.84 1.05 -6.83
CA LEU A 135 -11.23 -0.28 -7.32
C LEU A 135 -11.34 -1.30 -6.18
N MET A 136 -10.41 -1.25 -5.23
CA MET A 136 -10.49 -2.11 -4.04
C MET A 136 -11.74 -1.79 -3.21
N CYS A 137 -12.07 -0.51 -2.99
CA CYS A 137 -13.28 -0.14 -2.26
C CYS A 137 -14.54 -0.65 -2.98
N GLU A 138 -14.64 -0.48 -4.30
CA GLU A 138 -15.77 -0.96 -5.10
C GLU A 138 -15.96 -2.48 -4.95
N VAL A 139 -14.91 -3.28 -5.12
CA VAL A 139 -14.98 -4.74 -5.04
C VAL A 139 -15.24 -5.24 -3.62
N LEU A 140 -14.71 -4.55 -2.60
CA LEU A 140 -14.91 -4.89 -1.19
C LEU A 140 -16.26 -4.41 -0.65
N GLY A 141 -17.03 -3.64 -1.42
CA GLY A 141 -18.31 -3.07 -0.98
C GLY A 141 -18.14 -1.98 0.08
N LEU A 142 -17.05 -1.21 0.01
CA LEU A 142 -16.74 -0.12 0.93
C LEU A 142 -17.16 1.22 0.34
N ASP A 143 -17.64 2.13 1.21
CA ASP A 143 -17.92 3.51 0.81
C ASP A 143 -16.63 4.21 0.36
N TYR A 144 -16.72 4.90 -0.78
CA TYR A 144 -15.67 5.71 -1.35
C TYR A 144 -16.24 7.04 -1.84
N SER A 145 -15.60 8.14 -1.47
CA SER A 145 -15.78 9.44 -2.08
C SER A 145 -14.45 10.16 -2.20
N GLU A 146 -14.37 11.09 -3.15
CA GLU A 146 -13.18 11.92 -3.35
C GLU A 146 -12.82 12.71 -2.09
N GLU A 147 -13.82 13.21 -1.37
CA GLU A 147 -13.63 13.96 -0.13
C GLU A 147 -13.09 13.06 1.00
N MET A 148 -13.60 11.82 1.12
CA MET A 148 -13.04 10.84 2.07
C MET A 148 -11.59 10.52 1.75
N PHE A 149 -11.24 10.37 0.48
CA PHE A 149 -9.87 10.08 0.07
C PHE A 149 -8.93 11.26 0.36
N LYS A 150 -9.36 12.50 0.09
CA LYS A 150 -8.60 13.71 0.45
C LYS A 150 -8.38 13.82 1.96
N GLU A 151 -9.38 13.51 2.78
CA GLU A 151 -9.25 13.55 4.23
C GLU A 151 -8.23 12.51 4.73
N LYS A 152 -8.24 11.30 4.15
CA LYS A 152 -7.22 10.27 4.42
C LYS A 152 -5.81 10.76 4.13
N LEU A 153 -5.61 11.49 3.03
CA LEU A 153 -4.31 12.11 2.71
C LEU A 153 -3.91 13.20 3.73
N ARG A 154 -4.87 13.92 4.32
CA ARG A 154 -4.59 14.91 5.39
C ARG A 154 -4.18 14.26 6.70
N ILE A 155 -4.81 13.16 7.10
CA ILE A 155 -4.42 12.38 8.29
C ILE A 155 -2.96 11.97 8.19
N ARG A 156 -2.55 11.45 7.03
CA ARG A 156 -1.15 11.14 6.72
C ARG A 156 -0.23 12.36 6.89
N ASN A 157 -0.59 13.52 6.34
CA ASN A 157 0.24 14.72 6.44
C ASN A 157 0.43 15.18 7.90
N LYS A 158 -0.59 15.01 8.76
CA LYS A 158 -0.46 15.26 10.20
C LYS A 158 0.52 14.29 10.86
N GLY A 159 0.41 13.00 10.56
CA GLY A 159 1.33 11.95 11.05
C GLY A 159 2.79 12.18 10.63
N ASN A 160 3.00 12.62 9.39
CA ASN A 160 4.33 12.96 8.90
C ASN A 160 4.92 14.16 9.67
N ARG A 161 4.13 15.22 9.88
CA ARG A 161 4.56 16.41 10.66
C ARG A 161 4.92 16.07 12.11
N SER A 162 4.22 15.15 12.77
CA SER A 162 4.61 14.69 14.11
C SER A 162 5.92 13.92 14.12
N ASN A 163 6.20 13.12 13.09
CA ASN A 163 7.48 12.40 12.97
C ASN A 163 8.65 13.34 12.63
N LEU A 164 8.41 14.46 11.93
CA LEU A 164 9.41 15.49 11.67
C LEU A 164 9.74 16.40 12.87
N LYS A 165 8.94 16.41 13.95
CA LYS A 165 9.26 17.21 15.15
C LYS A 165 10.60 16.83 15.80
N GLY A 166 11.16 15.64 15.50
CA GLY A 166 12.50 15.26 15.93
C GLY A 166 13.65 15.97 15.20
N TYR A 167 13.39 16.68 14.09
CA TYR A 167 14.41 17.47 13.38
C TYR A 167 14.50 18.92 13.87
N GLY A 168 13.56 19.39 14.70
CA GLY A 168 13.57 20.73 15.27
C GLY A 168 14.77 21.00 16.19
N ASP A 169 15.38 19.96 16.76
CA ASP A 169 16.58 20.07 17.61
C ASP A 169 17.86 20.39 16.81
N TYR A 170 17.83 20.29 15.47
CA TYR A 170 18.95 20.65 14.59
C TYR A 170 18.84 22.06 13.99
N GLY A 171 17.86 22.87 14.40
CA GLY A 171 17.77 24.28 14.01
C GLY A 171 17.50 24.53 12.52
N ILE A 172 16.95 23.55 11.80
CA ILE A 172 16.57 23.71 10.40
C ILE A 172 15.08 24.07 10.35
N ASP A 173 14.81 25.36 10.09
CA ASP A 173 13.43 25.83 9.86
C ASP A 173 12.88 25.27 8.53
N LEU A 174 11.66 24.74 8.60
CA LEU A 174 10.97 24.07 7.49
C LEU A 174 10.70 24.98 6.29
N ASP A 175 10.68 26.30 6.49
CA ASP A 175 10.51 27.29 5.41
C ASP A 175 11.71 27.33 4.46
N ASN A 176 12.87 26.79 4.84
CA ASN A 176 14.05 26.72 3.98
C ASN A 176 14.13 25.44 3.11
N MET A 177 13.22 24.48 3.31
CA MET A 177 13.28 23.18 2.62
C MET A 177 12.31 23.07 1.43
N PHE A 178 11.29 23.93 1.40
CA PHE A 178 10.45 24.16 0.23
C PHE A 178 10.91 25.46 -0.44
N CYS A 179 12.03 25.44 -1.14
CA CYS A 179 12.24 26.46 -2.16
C CYS A 179 11.15 26.27 -3.20
N ASP A 180 10.20 27.21 -3.24
CA ASP A 180 9.41 27.46 -4.44
C ASP A 180 10.36 27.51 -5.62
N VAL A 181 10.30 26.50 -6.49
CA VAL A 181 10.89 26.58 -7.82
C VAL A 181 10.03 27.60 -8.56
N ILE A 182 10.34 28.88 -8.37
CA ILE A 182 9.90 29.92 -9.28
C ILE A 182 10.68 29.68 -10.57
N ILE A 183 10.05 28.96 -11.51
CA ILE A 183 10.49 28.98 -12.89
C ILE A 183 10.27 30.43 -13.35
N LYS A 184 11.37 31.18 -13.47
CA LYS A 184 11.36 32.40 -14.27
C LYS A 184 11.26 31.94 -15.72
N GLU A 185 10.14 32.26 -16.37
CA GLU A 185 10.07 32.28 -17.83
C GLU A 185 10.98 33.41 -18.31
N ASP A 186 11.98 33.06 -19.13
CA ASP A 186 12.77 33.99 -19.93
C ASP A 186 12.05 34.29 -21.26
#